data_AF-A0A954FZ75-F1
#
_entry.id   AF-A0A954FZ75-F1
#
_cell.length_a   1.000
_cell.length_b   1.000
_cell.length_c   1.000
_cell.angle_alpha   90.00
_cell.angle_beta   90.00
_cell.angle_gamma   90.00
#
_symmetry.space_group_name_H-M   'P 1'
#
loop_
_entity.id
_entity.type
_entity.pdbx_description
1 polymer ?
#
loop_
_entity_poly.entity_id
_entity_poly.type
_entity_poly.pdbx_seq_one_letter_code
_entity_poly.pdbx_strand_id
1 'polypeptide(L)'
;MLARLRLLLELIRFSHTIFALPFALLSAVLAWRGQPVRWQELVGILLCMLFARSAAMAFNRLVDRDIDAQNPRTKTRHLPAGLISVRAVFLFTLLTSLAFIAS
;
A
#
# COMPACT_ATOMS: atom_id res chain seq x y z
N MET A 1 17.39 5.56 -17.08
CA MET A 1 16.87 6.20 -15.84
C MET A 1 15.34 6.07 -15.73
N LEU A 2 14.57 6.44 -16.76
CA LEU A 2 13.11 6.29 -16.83
C LEU A 2 12.58 4.86 -16.62
N ALA A 3 13.30 3.84 -17.12
CA ALA A 3 12.90 2.44 -16.96
C ALA A 3 12.95 1.95 -15.49
N ARG A 4 13.95 2.40 -14.71
CA ARG A 4 14.05 2.08 -13.28
C ARG A 4 12.98 2.82 -12.46
N LEU A 5 12.60 4.03 -12.89
CA LEU A 5 11.51 4.80 -12.28
C LEU A 5 10.15 4.13 -12.52
N ARG A 6 9.90 3.64 -13.75
CA ARG A 6 8.70 2.86 -14.09
C ARG A 6 8.61 1.56 -13.29
N LEU A 7 9.71 0.84 -13.15
CA LEU A 7 9.78 -0.37 -12.32
C LEU A 7 9.49 -0.08 -10.84
N LEU A 8 9.96 1.05 -10.30
CA LEU A 8 9.65 1.50 -8.94
C LEU A 8 8.16 1.86 -8.76
N LEU A 9 7.58 2.52 -9.78
CA LEU A 9 6.17 2.93 -9.84
C LEU A 9 5.20 1.78 -10.13
N GLU A 10 5.66 0.66 -10.70
CA GLU A 10 4.90 -0.58 -10.84
C GLU A 10 4.95 -1.45 -9.58
N LEU A 11 6.06 -1.39 -8.82
CA LEU A 11 6.27 -2.16 -7.60
C LEU A 11 5.34 -1.71 -6.47
N ILE A 12 5.14 -0.39 -6.35
CA ILE A 12 4.01 0.19 -5.63
C ILE A 12 2.86 0.07 -6.60
N ARG A 13 1.80 -0.68 -6.33
CA ARG A 13 0.63 -0.71 -7.23
C ARG A 13 -0.07 0.65 -7.26
N PHE A 14 0.51 1.65 -7.91
CA PHE A 14 0.08 3.04 -7.91
C PHE A 14 -1.32 3.17 -8.53
N SER A 15 -1.62 2.31 -9.51
CA SER A 15 -2.93 2.19 -10.14
C SER A 15 -4.04 1.96 -9.11
N HIS A 16 -3.79 1.14 -8.10
CA HIS A 16 -4.76 0.83 -7.06
C HIS A 16 -4.96 2.00 -6.08
N THR A 17 -3.89 2.74 -5.76
CA THR A 17 -3.95 3.95 -4.92
C THR A 17 -4.68 5.08 -5.65
N ILE A 18 -4.46 5.24 -6.96
CA ILE A 18 -5.19 6.18 -7.82
C ILE A 18 -6.70 5.97 -7.75
N PHE A 19 -7.19 4.72 -7.66
CA PHE A 19 -8.63 4.47 -7.54
C PHE A 19 -9.22 4.87 -6.18
N ALA A 20 -8.43 4.83 -5.09
CA ALA A 20 -8.89 5.23 -3.77
C ALA A 20 -8.78 6.75 -3.53
N LEU A 21 -7.90 7.42 -4.27
CA LEU A 21 -7.59 8.83 -4.12
C LEU A 21 -8.82 9.75 -4.27
N PRO A 22 -9.72 9.58 -5.27
CA PRO A 22 -10.94 10.39 -5.38
C PRO A 22 -11.82 10.34 -4.14
N PHE A 23 -11.95 9.17 -3.49
CA PHE A 23 -12.78 9.00 -2.31
C PHE A 23 -12.20 9.72 -1.09
N ALA A 24 -10.89 9.65 -0.89
CA ALA A 24 -10.25 10.37 0.20
C ALA A 24 -10.24 11.88 -0.03
N LEU A 25 -9.99 12.34 -1.26
CA LEU A 25 -10.05 13.77 -1.58
C LEU A 25 -11.47 14.31 -1.42
N LEU A 26 -12.50 13.56 -1.87
CA LEU A 26 -13.90 13.93 -1.64
C LEU A 26 -14.20 14.05 -0.15
N SER A 27 -13.74 13.09 0.65
CA SER A 27 -13.92 13.10 2.11
C SER A 27 -13.22 14.29 2.76
N ALA A 28 -12.01 14.62 2.31
CA ALA A 28 -11.25 15.78 2.77
C ALA A 28 -11.95 17.11 2.41
N VAL A 29 -12.45 17.23 1.18
CA VAL A 29 -13.24 18.41 0.75
C VAL A 29 -14.53 18.54 1.56
N LEU A 30 -15.21 17.43 1.86
CA LEU A 30 -16.39 17.42 2.71
C LEU A 30 -16.06 17.88 4.13
N ALA A 31 -14.94 17.41 4.70
CA ALA A 31 -14.47 17.78 6.03
C ALA A 31 -14.00 19.24 6.12
N TRP A 32 -13.41 19.78 5.04
CA TRP A 32 -12.98 21.20 4.95
C TRP A 32 -14.07 22.15 4.49
N ARG A 33 -15.35 21.76 4.49
CA ARG A 33 -16.42 22.69 4.12
C ARG A 33 -16.39 23.94 5.01
N GLY A 34 -16.09 25.09 4.39
CA GLY A 34 -16.01 26.39 5.07
C GLY A 34 -14.68 26.65 5.80
N GLN A 35 -13.67 25.79 5.65
CA GLN A 35 -12.35 25.94 6.23
C GLN A 35 -11.27 26.07 5.13
N PRO A 36 -10.17 26.79 5.37
CA PRO A 36 -9.05 26.83 4.44
C PRO A 36 -8.36 25.47 4.35
N VAL A 37 -7.83 25.15 3.17
CA VAL A 37 -7.12 23.89 2.93
C VAL A 37 -5.86 23.83 3.78
N ARG A 38 -5.77 22.80 4.63
CA ARG A 38 -4.59 22.53 5.46
C ARG A 38 -3.69 21.54 4.73
N TRP A 39 -2.63 22.04 4.09
CA TRP A 39 -1.68 21.20 3.33
C TRP A 39 -1.06 20.07 4.16
N GLN A 40 -0.85 20.28 5.47
CA GLN A 40 -0.35 19.25 6.38
C GLN A 40 -1.29 18.05 6.48
N GLU A 41 -2.60 18.30 6.62
CA GLU A 41 -3.62 17.26 6.68
C GLU A 41 -3.77 16.55 5.33
N LEU A 42 -3.68 17.29 4.21
CA LEU A 42 -3.69 16.68 2.88
C LEU A 42 -2.53 15.68 2.71
N VAL A 43 -1.32 16.09 3.09
CA VAL A 43 -0.14 15.21 3.04
C VAL A 43 -0.31 14.03 4.00
N GLY A 44 -0.81 14.27 5.21
CA GLY A 44 -1.13 13.21 6.18
C GLY A 44 -2.09 12.17 5.62
N ILE A 45 -3.22 12.59 5.03
CA ILE A 45 -4.21 11.71 4.39
C ILE A 45 -3.57 10.85 3.29
N LEU A 46 -2.72 11.45 2.45
CA LEU A 46 -2.04 10.73 1.37
C LEU A 46 -1.06 9.68 1.91
N LEU A 47 -0.25 10.05 2.91
CA LEU A 47 0.70 9.15 3.56
C LEU A 47 -0.03 8.01 4.27
N CYS A 48 -1.07 8.35 5.05
CA CYS A 48 -1.91 7.41 5.77
C CYS A 48 -2.53 6.38 4.81
N MET A 49 -3.10 6.83 3.68
CA MET A 49 -3.64 5.93 2.65
C MET A 49 -2.56 5.01 2.05
N LEU A 50 -1.38 5.56 1.73
CA LEU A 50 -0.29 4.81 1.14
C LEU A 50 0.20 3.71 2.07
N PHE A 51 0.40 4.03 3.35
CA PHE A 51 0.90 3.09 4.35
C PHE A 51 -0.14 2.05 4.72
N ALA A 52 -1.40 2.45 4.96
CA ALA A 52 -2.50 1.53 5.26
C ALA A 52 -2.66 0.47 4.17
N ARG A 53 -2.67 0.89 2.91
CA ARG A 53 -2.86 -0.02 1.78
C ARG A 53 -1.68 -0.96 1.60
N SER A 54 -0.47 -0.43 1.74
CA SER A 54 0.77 -1.21 1.65
C SER A 54 0.83 -2.27 2.75
N ALA A 55 0.49 -1.89 3.98
CA ALA A 55 0.42 -2.78 5.13
C ALA A 55 -0.62 -3.88 4.92
N ALA A 56 -1.86 -3.53 4.53
CA ALA A 56 -2.92 -4.50 4.28
C ALA A 56 -2.57 -5.50 3.16
N MET A 57 -2.00 -5.03 2.05
CA MET A 57 -1.60 -5.93 0.96
C MET A 57 -0.44 -6.86 1.34
N ALA A 58 0.52 -6.36 2.11
CA ALA A 58 1.64 -7.17 2.58
C ALA A 58 1.19 -8.20 3.63
N PHE A 59 0.32 -7.79 4.55
CA PHE A 59 -0.29 -8.66 5.54
C PHE A 59 -1.09 -9.79 4.91
N ASN A 60 -1.98 -9.48 3.96
CA ASN A 60 -2.77 -10.49 3.26
C ASN A 60 -1.85 -11.52 2.58
N ARG A 61 -0.78 -11.06 1.91
CA ARG A 61 0.20 -11.97 1.29
C ARG A 61 0.95 -12.82 2.32
N LEU A 62 1.25 -12.27 3.49
CA LEU A 62 1.97 -12.98 4.54
C LEU A 62 1.12 -14.12 5.14
N VAL A 63 -0.15 -13.82 5.45
CA VAL A 63 -1.08 -14.78 6.06
C VAL A 63 -1.56 -15.80 5.03
N ASP A 64 -1.89 -15.35 3.82
CA ASP A 64 -2.42 -16.22 2.78
C ASP A 64 -1.35 -17.06 2.07
N ARG A 65 -0.06 -16.98 2.48
CA ARG A 65 1.06 -17.64 1.77
C ARG A 65 0.84 -19.13 1.51
N ASP A 66 0.29 -19.83 2.51
CA ASP A 66 0.13 -21.29 2.51
C ASP A 66 -1.08 -21.69 1.64
N ILE A 67 -2.09 -20.80 1.58
CA ILE A 67 -3.28 -20.93 0.73
C ILE A 67 -2.92 -20.58 -0.72
N ASP A 68 -2.17 -19.49 -0.92
CA ASP A 68 -1.71 -19.03 -2.23
C ASP A 68 -0.78 -20.06 -2.91
N ALA A 69 -0.01 -20.84 -2.13
CA ALA A 69 0.85 -21.92 -2.61
C ALA A 69 0.07 -23.15 -3.13
N GLN A 70 -1.13 -23.39 -2.60
CA GLN A 70 -1.98 -24.51 -2.99
C GLN A 70 -2.86 -24.19 -4.21
N ASN A 71 -3.11 -22.91 -4.47
CA ASN A 71 -3.98 -22.49 -5.56
C ASN A 71 -3.18 -22.34 -6.89
N PRO A 72 -3.53 -23.09 -7.95
CA PRO A 72 -2.85 -23.05 -9.25
C PRO A 72 -2.74 -21.65 -9.87
N ARG A 73 -3.68 -20.76 -9.56
CA ARG A 73 -3.73 -19.38 -10.08
C ARG A 73 -2.75 -18.42 -9.38
N THR A 74 -2.40 -18.69 -8.12
CA THR A 74 -1.60 -17.79 -7.26
C THR A 74 -0.24 -18.37 -6.88
N LYS A 75 0.00 -19.63 -7.23
CA LYS A 75 1.26 -20.35 -6.96
C LYS A 75 2.51 -19.68 -7.54
N THR A 76 2.36 -18.87 -8.60
CA THR A 76 3.43 -18.10 -9.25
C THR A 76 3.74 -16.77 -8.55
N ARG A 77 3.01 -16.39 -7.49
CA ARG A 77 3.28 -15.15 -6.74
C ARG A 77 4.62 -15.23 -6.03
N HIS A 78 5.24 -14.07 -5.83
CA HIS A 78 6.62 -13.95 -5.34
C HIS A 78 6.86 -14.58 -3.95
N LEU A 79 5.83 -14.67 -3.11
CA LEU A 79 5.94 -15.26 -1.77
C LEU A 79 5.88 -16.79 -1.78
N PRO A 80 4.87 -17.45 -2.39
CA PRO A 80 4.85 -18.91 -2.53
C PRO A 80 5.93 -19.44 -3.49
N ALA A 81 6.41 -18.62 -4.44
CA ALA A 81 7.53 -18.96 -5.31
C ALA A 81 8.93 -18.81 -4.65
N GLY A 82 9.00 -18.35 -3.39
CA GLY A 82 10.26 -18.20 -2.65
C GLY A 82 11.18 -17.05 -3.12
N LEU A 83 10.70 -16.20 -4.02
CA LEU A 83 11.48 -15.07 -4.56
C LEU A 83 11.69 -13.95 -3.53
N ILE A 84 10.82 -13.85 -2.51
CA ILE A 84 10.91 -12.88 -1.42
C ILE A 84 10.87 -13.61 -0.09
N SER A 85 11.82 -13.29 0.80
CA SER A 85 11.85 -13.86 2.14
C SER A 85 10.62 -13.45 2.95
N VAL A 86 10.01 -14.41 3.66
CA VAL A 86 8.90 -14.18 4.61
C VAL A 86 9.28 -13.11 5.63
N ARG A 87 10.53 -13.10 6.11
CA ARG A 87 11.03 -12.10 7.05
C ARG A 87 11.02 -10.70 6.46
N ALA A 88 11.33 -10.56 5.16
CA ALA A 88 11.29 -9.27 4.48
C ALA A 88 9.86 -8.74 4.35
N VAL A 89 8.89 -9.60 4.03
CA VAL A 89 7.46 -9.19 3.98
C VAL A 89 6.91 -8.86 5.36
N PHE A 90 7.28 -9.63 6.38
CA PHE A 90 6.93 -9.31 7.76
C PHE A 90 7.50 -7.95 8.18
N LEU A 91 8.80 -7.71 7.95
CA LEU A 91 9.44 -6.43 8.27
C LEU A 91 8.81 -5.27 7.50
N PHE A 92 8.51 -5.46 6.22
CA PHE A 92 7.81 -4.46 5.41
C PHE A 92 6.41 -4.16 5.96
N THR A 93 5.65 -5.19 6.34
CA THR A 93 4.32 -5.03 6.96
C THR A 93 4.42 -4.27 8.27
N LEU A 94 5.41 -4.59 9.11
CA LEU A 94 5.64 -3.91 10.39
C LEU A 94 6.02 -2.44 10.17
N LEU A 95 6.97 -2.16 9.28
CA LEU A 95 7.42 -0.79 8.98
C LEU A 95 6.29 0.06 8.39
N THR A 96 5.51 -0.49 7.47
CA THR A 96 4.37 0.23 6.89
C THR A 96 3.24 0.45 7.89
N SER A 97 3.03 -0.49 8.83
CA SER A 97 2.05 -0.31 9.91
C SER A 97 2.50 0.77 10.91
N LEU A 98 3.78 0.81 11.26
CA LEU A 98 4.34 1.86 12.13
C LEU A 98 4.30 3.23 11.43
N ALA A 99 4.63 3.28 10.14
CA ALA A 99 4.54 4.50 9.34
C ALA A 99 3.10 5.01 9.21
N PHE A 100 2.12 4.11 9.14
CA PHE A 100 0.69 4.46 9.17
C PHE A 100 0.25 5.06 10.51
N ILE A 101 0.75 4.55 11.63
CA ILE A 101 0.44 5.10 12.96
C ILE A 101 1.13 6.46 13.17
N ALA A 102 2.31 6.65 12.58
CA ALA A 102 3.08 7.88 12.70
C ALA A 102 2.65 9.00 11.73
N SER A 103 1.94 8.67 10.64
CA SER A 103 1.46 9.63 9.63
C SER A 103 0.21 10.38 10.08
#